data_AF-A0A0K8UKP4-F1
#
_entry.id   AF-A0A0K8UKP4-F1
#
_cell.length_a   1.000
_cell.length_b   1.000
_cell.length_c   1.000
_cell.angle_alpha   90.00
_cell.angle_beta   90.00
_cell.angle_gamma   90.00
#
_symmetry.space_group_name_H-M   'P 1'
#
loop_
_entity.id
_entity.type
_entity.pdbx_description
1 polymer ?
#
loop_
_entity_poly.entity_id
_entity_poly.type
_entity_poly.pdbx_seq_one_letter_code
_entity_poly.pdbx_strand_id
1 'polypeptide(L)'
;MAKLTDVYRAEDVIDVGYRQIPVVTGSADDSSLMMLMDLSNKGLCIDSPQIRGRELEIFTRKFKLLSADELKLSLEIDSVTFVSLLNQCVPCVGCRRRVERLFYQLTLSGYPTLDPLILRDTCVLTVREELMWSPQALGTLLYRHHEVLSDLLDNKLRNKTRCALHSLDAFRTRPFSEVWREMWFSMKYNCRDRLSTIETTELHEVLENYLKKHKFCQGCRNKIEKAYQILVNETTCKEGFDAALYANIRKPQSEKHIKIITKKVDFLDALIRRAEPEVNGSYSKQRERHAKTLEIAQEEVLTCVGMIMYERLRRIYVSLREEERACQVLAAVAVHALSRSFDMAVERKQGISNLELLYQEMSRAEKAKELRRGQKKLKKKVKKNE
;
A
#
# COMPACT_ATOMS: atom_id res chain seq x y z
N MET A 1 -7.21 4.28 -3.11
CA MET A 1 -6.43 3.05 -2.79
C MET A 1 -5.89 2.42 -4.06
N ALA A 2 -4.84 1.58 -4.02
CA ALA A 2 -4.45 0.76 -5.17
C ALA A 2 -5.65 -0.10 -5.63
N LYS A 3 -5.71 -0.44 -6.92
CA LYS A 3 -6.83 -1.22 -7.45
C LYS A 3 -6.57 -2.70 -7.27
N LEU A 4 -7.61 -3.45 -6.95
CA LEU A 4 -7.57 -4.90 -6.89
C LEU A 4 -8.17 -5.47 -8.16
N THR A 5 -7.31 -6.08 -8.97
CA THR A 5 -7.63 -6.44 -10.35
C THR A 5 -7.94 -7.92 -10.54
N ASP A 6 -7.48 -8.78 -9.63
CA ASP A 6 -7.79 -10.20 -9.64
C ASP A 6 -7.69 -10.83 -8.24
N VAL A 7 -8.34 -11.98 -8.07
CA VAL A 7 -8.19 -12.88 -6.91
C VAL A 7 -8.02 -14.28 -7.44
N TYR A 8 -6.96 -14.97 -7.05
CA TYR A 8 -6.56 -16.28 -7.54
C TYR A 8 -6.00 -17.14 -6.41
N ARG A 9 -5.88 -18.45 -6.60
CA ARG A 9 -5.22 -19.35 -5.64
C ARG A 9 -3.72 -19.34 -5.92
N ALA A 10 -2.88 -19.57 -4.92
CA ALA A 10 -1.42 -19.60 -5.11
C ALA A 10 -0.94 -20.60 -6.18
N GLU A 11 -1.74 -21.62 -6.49
CA GLU A 11 -1.46 -22.62 -7.53
C GLU A 11 -1.82 -22.14 -8.96
N ASP A 12 -2.62 -21.07 -9.08
CA ASP A 12 -3.04 -20.55 -10.37
C ASP A 12 -1.88 -19.78 -11.04
N VAL A 13 -1.61 -20.09 -12.31
CA VAL A 13 -0.68 -19.30 -13.13
C VAL A 13 -1.38 -18.00 -13.51
N ILE A 14 -0.80 -16.87 -13.11
CA ILE A 14 -1.31 -15.54 -13.47
C ILE A 14 -0.30 -14.74 -14.28
N ASP A 15 -0.82 -13.97 -15.22
CA ASP A 15 -0.04 -12.96 -15.93
C ASP A 15 0.02 -11.68 -15.10
N VAL A 16 1.18 -11.40 -14.52
CA VAL A 16 1.40 -10.17 -13.74
C VAL A 16 1.81 -9.07 -14.72
N GLY A 17 0.86 -8.18 -15.00
CA GLY A 17 1.06 -7.08 -15.93
C GLY A 17 1.88 -5.92 -15.36
N TYR A 18 1.96 -4.87 -16.17
CA TYR A 18 2.64 -3.61 -15.84
C TYR A 18 2.14 -3.02 -14.51
N ARG A 19 3.05 -2.63 -13.61
CA ARG A 19 2.74 -2.04 -12.29
C ARG A 19 1.79 -2.87 -11.43
N GLN A 20 1.80 -4.18 -11.62
CA GLN A 20 1.04 -5.11 -10.80
C GLN A 20 1.95 -5.91 -9.86
N ILE A 21 1.39 -6.37 -8.75
CA ILE A 21 2.08 -7.25 -7.82
C ILE A 21 1.09 -8.19 -7.10
N PRO A 22 1.44 -9.48 -6.94
CA PRO A 22 0.77 -10.39 -6.03
C PRO A 22 0.81 -9.95 -4.57
N VAL A 23 -0.34 -9.97 -3.91
CA VAL A 23 -0.49 -9.69 -2.48
C VAL A 23 -1.12 -10.90 -1.80
N VAL A 24 -0.46 -11.40 -0.75
CA VAL A 24 -0.98 -12.48 0.07
C VAL A 24 -2.05 -11.93 1.02
N THR A 25 -3.23 -12.57 1.03
CA THR A 25 -4.35 -12.15 1.89
C THR A 25 -4.79 -13.17 2.94
N GLY A 26 -4.13 -14.33 3.04
CA GLY A 26 -4.47 -15.42 3.98
C GLY A 26 -3.40 -15.70 5.05
N SER A 27 -3.79 -16.45 6.09
CA SER A 27 -2.85 -17.20 6.96
C SER A 27 -2.38 -18.47 6.25
N ALA A 28 -1.22 -19.00 6.65
CA ALA A 28 -0.53 -20.11 5.98
C ALA A 28 -1.37 -21.39 5.75
N ASP A 29 -2.46 -21.57 6.50
CA ASP A 29 -3.26 -22.81 6.52
C ASP A 29 -4.53 -22.73 5.67
N ASP A 30 -4.89 -21.55 5.18
CA ASP A 30 -6.05 -21.35 4.30
C ASP A 30 -5.52 -21.27 2.87
N SER A 31 -5.91 -22.20 1.99
CA SER A 31 -5.46 -22.29 0.59
C SER A 31 -5.34 -20.89 -0.05
N SER A 32 -4.10 -20.37 -0.08
CA SER A 32 -3.89 -18.92 0.02
C SER A 32 -4.51 -18.16 -1.16
N LEU A 33 -5.62 -17.48 -0.88
CA LEU A 33 -6.19 -16.53 -1.80
C LEU A 33 -5.20 -15.38 -1.96
N MET A 34 -4.65 -15.30 -3.15
CA MET A 34 -3.76 -14.25 -3.62
C MET A 34 -4.58 -13.19 -4.34
N MET A 35 -4.14 -11.95 -4.26
CA MET A 35 -4.79 -10.85 -4.97
C MET A 35 -3.79 -10.10 -5.82
N LEU A 36 -4.22 -9.65 -7.00
CA LEU A 36 -3.39 -8.87 -7.90
C LEU A 36 -3.65 -7.38 -7.69
N MET A 37 -2.69 -6.70 -7.06
CA MET A 37 -2.75 -5.26 -6.80
C MET A 37 -2.15 -4.49 -7.98
N ASP A 38 -2.86 -3.48 -8.47
CA ASP A 38 -2.45 -2.57 -9.54
C ASP A 38 -2.12 -1.18 -8.98
N LEU A 39 -0.88 -0.75 -9.19
CA LEU A 39 -0.29 0.50 -8.71
C LEU A 39 -0.31 1.62 -9.75
N SER A 40 -0.87 1.40 -10.94
CA SER A 40 -0.84 2.37 -12.05
C SER A 40 -1.42 3.74 -11.69
N ASN A 41 -2.41 3.79 -10.78
CA ASN A 41 -3.07 5.02 -10.36
C ASN A 41 -2.46 5.64 -9.08
N LYS A 42 -1.34 5.12 -8.57
CA LYS A 42 -0.83 5.44 -7.23
C LYS A 42 0.41 6.30 -7.16
N GLY A 43 0.81 6.89 -8.28
CA GLY A 43 1.84 7.93 -8.30
C GLY A 43 3.08 7.47 -7.55
N LEU A 44 3.69 6.38 -8.02
CA LEU A 44 5.03 6.05 -7.54
C LEU A 44 5.88 7.33 -7.70
N CYS A 45 6.90 7.53 -6.87
CA CYS A 45 7.79 8.72 -6.96
C CYS A 45 8.41 8.92 -8.37
N ILE A 46 8.30 7.88 -9.18
CA ILE A 46 8.72 7.76 -10.55
C ILE A 46 7.83 8.56 -11.53
N ASP A 47 6.58 8.87 -11.18
CA ASP A 47 5.62 9.62 -12.02
C ASP A 47 5.78 11.14 -11.86
N SER A 48 6.99 11.60 -11.59
CA SER A 48 7.27 13.02 -11.35
C SER A 48 7.06 13.87 -12.60
N PRO A 49 6.55 15.11 -12.47
CA PRO A 49 6.39 16.00 -13.62
C PRO A 49 7.74 16.30 -14.25
N GLN A 50 7.77 16.39 -15.58
CA GLN A 50 8.99 16.67 -16.33
C GLN A 50 9.70 17.92 -15.83
N ILE A 51 11.01 17.80 -15.56
CA ILE A 51 11.86 18.95 -15.26
C ILE A 51 12.01 19.84 -16.49
N ARG A 52 12.12 21.16 -16.30
CA ARG A 52 12.24 22.14 -17.38
C ARG A 52 13.20 23.26 -16.99
N GLY A 53 13.63 24.05 -17.96
CA GLY A 53 14.43 25.24 -17.71
C GLY A 53 15.75 24.94 -17.00
N ARG A 54 16.01 25.68 -15.92
CA ARG A 54 17.31 25.69 -15.22
C ARG A 54 17.68 24.33 -14.65
N GLU A 55 16.71 23.60 -14.12
CA GLU A 55 16.88 22.28 -13.51
C GLU A 55 17.35 21.26 -14.55
N LEU A 56 16.75 21.28 -15.74
CA LEU A 56 17.14 20.45 -16.86
C LEU A 56 18.53 20.81 -17.38
N GLU A 57 18.86 22.09 -17.46
CA GLU A 57 20.19 22.54 -17.89
C GLU A 57 21.29 22.07 -16.93
N ILE A 58 21.05 22.17 -15.62
CA ILE A 58 21.98 21.70 -14.58
C ILE A 58 22.17 20.19 -14.71
N PHE A 59 21.08 19.43 -14.82
CA PHE A 59 21.15 17.98 -14.96
C PHE A 59 21.88 17.57 -16.25
N THR A 60 21.54 18.20 -17.37
CA THR A 60 22.15 17.91 -18.68
C THR A 60 23.65 18.19 -18.66
N ARG A 61 24.10 19.22 -17.93
CA ARG A 61 25.53 19.49 -17.75
C ARG A 61 26.21 18.36 -16.98
N LYS A 62 25.63 17.89 -15.88
CA LYS A 62 26.16 16.74 -15.11
C LYS A 62 26.20 15.48 -15.96
N PHE A 63 25.11 15.20 -16.67
CA PHE A 63 24.94 14.04 -17.54
C PHE A 63 26.06 13.93 -18.59
N LYS A 64 26.40 15.05 -19.26
CA LYS A 64 27.42 15.09 -20.32
C LYS A 64 28.87 14.89 -19.84
N LEU A 65 29.11 14.85 -18.53
CA LEU A 65 30.47 14.65 -18.00
C LEU A 65 30.90 13.18 -17.99
N LEU A 66 29.93 12.28 -17.87
CA LEU A 66 30.18 10.84 -17.81
C LEU A 66 30.21 10.27 -19.22
N SER A 67 31.13 9.32 -19.47
CA SER A 67 31.04 8.46 -20.65
C SER A 67 29.81 7.56 -20.60
N ALA A 68 29.47 6.89 -21.70
CA ALA A 68 28.36 5.95 -21.72
C ALA A 68 28.53 4.81 -20.70
N ASP A 69 29.75 4.27 -20.57
CA ASP A 69 30.06 3.21 -19.61
C ASP A 69 30.01 3.73 -18.16
N GLU A 70 30.56 4.92 -17.91
CA GLU A 70 30.52 5.55 -16.58
C GLU A 70 29.07 5.86 -16.16
N LEU A 71 28.23 6.31 -17.08
CA LEU A 71 26.82 6.56 -16.84
C LEU A 71 26.10 5.26 -16.50
N LYS A 72 26.29 4.19 -17.29
CA LYS A 72 25.67 2.89 -17.05
C LYS A 72 26.07 2.34 -15.67
N LEU A 73 27.35 2.35 -15.35
CA LEU A 73 27.87 1.92 -14.04
C LEU A 73 27.31 2.76 -12.89
N SER A 74 27.12 4.07 -13.09
CA SER A 74 26.54 4.94 -12.06
C SER A 74 25.08 4.63 -11.73
N LEU A 75 24.39 3.91 -12.62
CA LEU A 75 22.98 3.54 -12.51
C LEU A 75 22.78 2.05 -12.23
N GLU A 76 23.81 1.37 -11.74
CA GLU A 76 23.74 -0.01 -11.25
C GLU A 76 24.06 -0.04 -9.76
N ILE A 77 23.08 -0.44 -8.95
CA ILE A 77 23.20 -0.51 -7.49
C ILE A 77 23.04 -1.96 -7.06
N ASP A 78 24.08 -2.52 -6.44
CA ASP A 78 24.01 -3.86 -5.87
C ASP A 78 23.15 -3.89 -4.59
N SER A 79 22.71 -5.10 -4.20
CA SER A 79 21.84 -5.28 -3.04
C SER A 79 22.47 -4.83 -1.72
N VAL A 80 23.78 -4.96 -1.55
CA VAL A 80 24.47 -4.58 -0.30
C VAL A 80 24.43 -3.05 -0.14
N THR A 81 24.76 -2.34 -1.20
CA THR A 81 24.66 -0.88 -1.28
C THR A 81 23.22 -0.41 -1.07
N PHE A 82 22.24 -1.05 -1.73
CA PHE A 82 20.83 -0.72 -1.58
C PHE A 82 20.34 -0.90 -0.12
N VAL A 83 20.60 -2.06 0.50
CA VAL A 83 20.17 -2.35 1.87
C VAL A 83 20.88 -1.43 2.88
N SER A 84 22.15 -1.09 2.65
CA SER A 84 22.86 -0.10 3.46
C SER A 84 22.18 1.28 3.42
N LEU A 85 21.80 1.75 2.24
CA LEU A 85 21.07 3.01 2.08
C LEU A 85 19.67 2.95 2.70
N LEU A 86 18.94 1.84 2.52
CA LEU A 86 17.65 1.62 3.17
C LEU A 86 17.76 1.74 4.69
N ASN A 87 18.82 1.20 5.29
CA ASN A 87 19.10 1.30 6.71
C ASN A 87 19.41 2.72 7.19
N GLN A 88 20.02 3.55 6.35
CA GLN A 88 20.33 4.94 6.65
C GLN A 88 19.10 5.85 6.51
N CYS A 89 18.28 5.62 5.48
CA CYS A 89 17.17 6.52 5.14
C CYS A 89 15.89 6.21 5.91
N VAL A 90 15.59 4.93 6.21
CA VAL A 90 14.29 4.53 6.76
C VAL A 90 14.43 4.19 8.25
N PRO A 91 13.91 5.03 9.17
CA PRO A 91 14.11 4.81 10.61
C PRO A 91 13.39 3.56 11.13
N CYS A 92 12.20 3.25 10.59
CA CYS A 92 11.39 2.12 11.05
C CYS A 92 11.94 0.76 10.60
N VAL A 93 12.37 -0.08 11.55
CA VAL A 93 12.83 -1.46 11.30
C VAL A 93 11.80 -2.29 10.53
N GLY A 94 10.51 -2.15 10.85
CA GLY A 94 9.44 -2.90 10.17
C GLY A 94 9.27 -2.50 8.70
N CYS A 95 9.42 -1.21 8.37
CA CYS A 95 9.40 -0.76 6.97
C CYS A 95 10.63 -1.28 6.22
N ARG A 96 11.80 -1.24 6.85
CA ARG A 96 13.05 -1.77 6.27
C ARG A 96 12.92 -3.24 5.88
N ARG A 97 12.51 -4.09 6.82
CA ARG A 97 12.33 -5.54 6.57
C ARG A 97 11.33 -5.83 5.44
N ARG A 98 10.23 -5.08 5.37
CA ARG A 98 9.21 -5.25 4.31
C ARG A 98 9.74 -4.82 2.94
N VAL A 99 10.42 -3.69 2.87
CA VAL A 99 11.03 -3.17 1.64
C VAL A 99 12.14 -4.12 1.15
N GLU A 100 12.97 -4.61 2.06
CA GLU A 100 14.02 -5.60 1.75
C GLU A 100 13.42 -6.92 1.25
N ARG A 101 12.41 -7.47 1.94
CA ARG A 101 11.67 -8.65 1.46
C ARG A 101 11.10 -8.41 0.06
N LEU A 102 10.47 -7.25 -0.17
CA LEU A 102 9.88 -6.89 -1.45
C LEU A 102 10.94 -6.75 -2.55
N PHE A 103 12.10 -6.17 -2.24
CA PHE A 103 13.24 -6.07 -3.17
C PHE A 103 13.63 -7.46 -3.68
N TYR A 104 13.86 -8.42 -2.78
CA TYR A 104 14.21 -9.79 -3.17
C TYR A 104 13.08 -10.52 -3.89
N GLN A 105 11.84 -10.32 -3.46
CA GLN A 105 10.67 -10.90 -4.14
C GLN A 105 10.56 -10.42 -5.58
N LEU A 106 10.74 -9.12 -5.83
CA LEU A 106 10.68 -8.55 -7.18
C LEU A 106 11.87 -8.98 -8.03
N THR A 107 13.07 -9.09 -7.44
CA THR A 107 14.24 -9.66 -8.11
C THR A 107 14.01 -11.10 -8.56
N LEU A 108 13.42 -11.95 -7.71
CA LEU A 108 13.17 -13.36 -8.02
C LEU A 108 12.04 -13.54 -9.04
N SER A 109 11.00 -12.71 -8.98
CA SER A 109 9.83 -12.82 -9.85
C SER A 109 9.98 -12.12 -11.18
N GLY A 110 10.84 -11.10 -11.28
CA GLY A 110 11.02 -10.29 -12.49
C GLY A 110 9.83 -9.41 -12.83
N TYR A 111 8.87 -9.21 -11.91
CA TYR A 111 7.68 -8.43 -12.21
C TYR A 111 8.01 -6.95 -12.48
N PRO A 112 7.41 -6.33 -13.52
CA PRO A 112 7.64 -4.92 -13.88
C PRO A 112 6.85 -3.96 -12.98
N THR A 113 6.82 -4.23 -11.67
CA THR A 113 6.00 -3.50 -10.69
C THR A 113 6.47 -2.06 -10.50
N LEU A 114 7.79 -1.82 -10.58
CA LEU A 114 8.42 -0.54 -10.29
C LEU A 114 8.89 0.21 -11.55
N ASP A 115 8.43 -0.17 -12.73
CA ASP A 115 8.87 0.45 -13.98
C ASP A 115 8.76 1.99 -13.94
N PRO A 116 9.76 2.71 -14.49
CA PRO A 116 11.01 2.30 -15.17
C PRO A 116 12.17 1.72 -14.35
N LEU A 117 12.02 1.54 -13.03
CA LEU A 117 13.05 0.86 -12.23
C LEU A 117 13.03 -0.63 -12.51
N ILE A 118 14.21 -1.22 -12.71
CA ILE A 118 14.39 -2.64 -13.03
C ILE A 118 15.24 -3.28 -11.93
N LEU A 119 14.76 -4.39 -11.39
CA LEU A 119 15.51 -5.27 -10.51
C LEU A 119 15.92 -6.51 -11.32
N ARG A 120 17.22 -6.65 -11.58
CA ARG A 120 17.76 -7.81 -12.31
C ARG A 120 17.88 -9.01 -11.36
N ASP A 121 17.83 -10.22 -11.92
CA ASP A 121 18.06 -11.50 -11.22
C ASP A 121 19.39 -11.56 -10.44
N THR A 122 20.39 -10.80 -10.87
CA THR A 122 21.67 -10.59 -10.17
C THR A 122 21.57 -9.70 -8.92
N CYS A 123 20.36 -9.37 -8.46
CA CYS A 123 20.11 -8.45 -7.35
C CYS A 123 20.67 -7.03 -7.57
N VAL A 124 20.72 -6.60 -8.83
CA VAL A 124 21.13 -5.26 -9.23
C VAL A 124 19.91 -4.42 -9.58
N LEU A 125 19.77 -3.28 -8.91
CA LEU A 125 18.82 -2.23 -9.23
C LEU A 125 19.38 -1.33 -10.33
N THR A 126 18.56 -1.08 -11.36
CA THR A 126 18.91 -0.18 -12.46
C THR A 126 17.67 0.50 -13.04
N VAL A 127 17.83 1.24 -14.14
CA VAL A 127 16.77 1.94 -14.88
C VAL A 127 16.64 1.31 -16.28
N ARG A 128 15.42 1.30 -16.82
CA ARG A 128 15.16 0.93 -18.22
C ARG A 128 16.08 1.71 -19.17
N GLU A 129 16.71 0.97 -20.08
CA GLU A 129 17.77 1.49 -20.96
C GLU A 129 17.31 2.66 -21.84
N GLU A 130 16.09 2.63 -22.34
CA GLU A 130 15.49 3.72 -23.14
C GLU A 130 15.46 5.06 -22.38
N LEU A 131 15.27 5.03 -21.06
CA LEU A 131 15.23 6.24 -20.23
C LEU A 131 16.63 6.69 -19.82
N MET A 132 17.58 5.76 -19.69
CA MET A 132 18.95 6.02 -19.28
C MET A 132 19.65 7.03 -20.19
N TRP A 133 19.43 6.92 -21.50
CA TRP A 133 20.12 7.73 -22.50
C TRP A 133 19.47 9.09 -22.76
N SER A 134 18.31 9.37 -22.16
CA SER A 134 17.61 10.64 -22.29
C SER A 134 17.86 11.52 -21.07
N PRO A 135 18.61 12.65 -21.19
CA PRO A 135 18.82 13.57 -20.09
C PRO A 135 17.52 14.10 -19.50
N GLN A 136 16.49 14.28 -20.34
CA GLN A 136 15.16 14.71 -19.92
C GLN A 136 14.47 13.65 -19.07
N ALA A 137 14.47 12.38 -19.51
CA ALA A 137 13.77 11.31 -18.81
C ALA A 137 14.50 10.94 -17.51
N LEU A 138 15.81 10.68 -17.58
CA LEU A 138 16.62 10.36 -16.42
C LEU A 138 16.66 11.52 -15.42
N GLY A 139 16.81 12.75 -15.91
CA GLY A 139 16.79 13.94 -15.05
C GLY A 139 15.47 14.10 -14.33
N THR A 140 14.34 13.83 -15.00
CA THR A 140 13.01 13.84 -14.36
C THR A 140 12.89 12.76 -13.30
N LEU A 141 13.38 11.54 -13.57
CA LEU A 141 13.35 10.43 -12.62
C LEU A 141 14.14 10.73 -11.34
N LEU A 142 15.34 11.31 -11.46
CA LEU A 142 16.24 11.56 -10.34
C LEU A 142 15.97 12.90 -9.63
N TYR A 143 15.09 13.74 -10.17
CA TYR A 143 14.81 15.07 -9.63
C TYR A 143 14.08 15.00 -8.28
N ARG A 144 14.48 15.87 -7.34
CA ARG A 144 13.90 16.00 -5.98
C ARG A 144 13.76 14.67 -5.21
N HIS A 145 14.56 13.66 -5.58
CA HIS A 145 14.62 12.34 -4.93
C HIS A 145 14.60 12.39 -3.39
N HIS A 146 15.40 13.28 -2.80
CA HIS A 146 15.50 13.45 -1.35
C HIS A 146 14.22 14.04 -0.74
N GLU A 147 13.63 15.05 -1.38
CA GLU A 147 12.38 15.67 -0.89
C GLU A 147 11.22 14.69 -0.98
N VAL A 148 11.12 13.92 -2.07
CA VAL A 148 10.08 12.90 -2.22
C VAL A 148 10.22 11.80 -1.15
N LEU A 149 11.45 11.34 -0.89
CA LEU A 149 11.74 10.36 0.14
C LEU A 149 11.45 10.93 1.55
N SER A 150 11.89 12.15 1.83
CA SER A 150 11.67 12.83 3.11
C SER A 150 10.17 13.03 3.35
N ASP A 151 9.42 13.56 2.38
CA ASP A 151 7.97 13.77 2.49
C ASP A 151 7.21 12.46 2.72
N LEU A 152 7.65 11.36 2.11
CA LEU A 152 7.05 10.04 2.32
C LEU A 152 7.27 9.52 3.75
N LEU A 153 8.43 9.83 4.34
CA LEU A 153 8.82 9.39 5.69
C LEU A 153 8.33 10.35 6.80
N ASP A 154 8.38 11.66 6.59
CA ASP A 154 8.12 12.72 7.58
C ASP A 154 6.64 13.00 7.80
N ASN A 155 5.80 12.88 6.76
CA ASN A 155 4.35 13.10 6.86
C ASN A 155 3.61 12.10 7.77
N LYS A 156 4.35 11.20 8.45
CA LYS A 156 3.83 10.01 9.12
C LYS A 156 4.54 9.66 10.44
N LEU A 157 5.49 10.47 10.91
CA LEU A 157 6.22 10.27 12.18
C LEU A 157 5.88 11.36 13.23
N ARG A 158 4.62 11.79 13.34
CA ARG A 158 4.21 12.65 14.47
C ARG A 158 3.89 11.80 15.70
N ASN A 159 4.88 11.69 16.60
CA ASN A 159 4.80 11.29 18.00
C ASN A 159 4.22 9.89 18.33
N LYS A 160 4.98 9.14 19.16
CA LYS A 160 4.67 7.88 19.86
C LYS A 160 4.91 6.58 19.07
N THR A 161 6.04 5.93 19.41
CA THR A 161 6.34 4.47 19.44
C THR A 161 6.02 3.56 18.23
N ARG A 162 5.22 3.96 17.24
CA ARG A 162 4.78 3.11 16.12
C ARG A 162 4.77 3.90 14.81
N CYS A 163 5.37 3.34 13.77
CA CYS A 163 5.46 3.97 12.46
C CYS A 163 4.11 3.93 11.73
N ALA A 164 3.57 5.06 11.29
CA ALA A 164 2.26 5.08 10.61
C ALA A 164 2.27 4.43 9.21
N LEU A 165 3.45 4.14 8.64
CA LEU A 165 3.59 3.34 7.40
C LEU A 165 3.36 1.84 7.64
N HIS A 166 3.58 1.35 8.86
CA HIS A 166 3.42 -0.05 9.27
C HIS A 166 2.33 -0.25 10.34
N SER A 167 1.84 0.82 10.98
CA SER A 167 0.89 0.68 12.07
C SER A 167 -0.51 0.33 11.56
N LEU A 168 -1.00 -0.82 12.01
CA LEU A 168 -2.41 -1.24 12.00
C LEU A 168 -3.33 -0.28 12.78
N ASP A 169 -2.78 0.70 13.50
CA ASP A 169 -3.54 1.70 14.27
C ASP A 169 -4.30 2.71 13.38
N ALA A 170 -4.29 2.56 12.03
CA ALA A 170 -5.15 3.32 11.13
C ALA A 170 -6.66 3.19 11.48
N PHE A 171 -7.05 2.12 12.19
CA PHE A 171 -8.43 1.91 12.65
C PHE A 171 -8.69 2.43 14.08
N ARG A 172 -7.68 2.96 14.78
CA ARG A 172 -7.90 3.63 16.07
C ARG A 172 -8.40 5.07 15.89
N THR A 173 -8.11 5.68 14.74
CA THR A 173 -8.52 7.05 14.42
C THR A 173 -9.86 7.11 13.69
N ARG A 174 -10.25 6.05 12.97
CA ARG A 174 -11.57 5.90 12.32
C ARG A 174 -12.06 4.44 12.35
N PRO A 175 -13.36 4.20 12.58
CA PRO A 175 -13.96 2.87 12.47
C PRO A 175 -13.70 2.24 11.09
N PHE A 176 -13.52 0.91 11.04
CA PHE A 176 -13.38 0.21 9.75
C PHE A 176 -14.64 0.33 8.90
N SER A 177 -15.80 0.38 9.57
CA SER A 177 -17.11 0.62 8.94
C SER A 177 -17.18 1.90 8.09
N GLU A 178 -16.26 2.85 8.27
CA GLU A 178 -16.20 4.08 7.45
C GLU A 178 -15.28 3.99 6.23
N VAL A 179 -14.32 3.06 6.21
CA VAL A 179 -13.26 3.03 5.19
C VAL A 179 -13.33 1.82 4.26
N TRP A 180 -14.07 0.77 4.63
CA TRP A 180 -14.15 -0.46 3.84
C TRP A 180 -14.72 -0.24 2.42
N ARG A 181 -15.60 0.75 2.24
CA ARG A 181 -16.25 1.05 0.95
C ARG A 181 -15.25 1.48 -0.12
N GLU A 182 -14.24 2.28 0.22
CA GLU A 182 -13.21 2.71 -0.75
C GLU A 182 -12.49 1.50 -1.36
N MET A 183 -12.14 0.53 -0.50
CA MET A 183 -11.50 -0.72 -0.89
C MET A 183 -12.47 -1.64 -1.66
N TRP A 184 -13.72 -1.74 -1.20
CA TRP A 184 -14.76 -2.47 -1.91
C TRP A 184 -14.90 -2.00 -3.35
N PHE A 185 -14.94 -0.69 -3.57
CA PHE A 185 -15.09 -0.11 -4.90
C PHE A 185 -13.83 -0.18 -5.76
N SER A 186 -12.63 -0.33 -5.16
CA SER A 186 -11.39 -0.53 -5.92
C SER A 186 -11.19 -1.96 -6.43
N MET A 187 -11.98 -2.93 -5.93
CA MET A 187 -12.00 -4.33 -6.38
C MET A 187 -12.82 -4.53 -7.65
N LYS A 188 -12.37 -5.39 -8.56
CA LYS A 188 -13.20 -5.92 -9.66
C LYS A 188 -14.30 -6.86 -9.15
N TYR A 189 -15.27 -7.16 -10.02
CA TYR A 189 -16.43 -7.99 -9.68
C TYR A 189 -16.04 -9.39 -9.21
N ASN A 190 -15.16 -10.08 -9.93
CA ASN A 190 -14.63 -11.41 -9.57
C ASN A 190 -14.03 -11.44 -8.16
N CYS A 191 -13.29 -10.38 -7.77
CA CYS A 191 -12.73 -10.26 -6.43
C CYS A 191 -13.84 -10.18 -5.38
N ARG A 192 -14.83 -9.29 -5.59
CA ARG A 192 -15.98 -9.13 -4.67
C ARG A 192 -16.82 -10.38 -4.57
N ASP A 193 -17.01 -11.06 -5.71
CA ASP A 193 -17.80 -12.28 -5.84
C ASP A 193 -17.18 -13.42 -5.03
N ARG A 194 -15.86 -13.66 -5.16
CA ARG A 194 -15.13 -14.64 -4.37
C ARG A 194 -15.13 -14.30 -2.88
N LEU A 195 -14.94 -13.04 -2.51
CA LEU A 195 -14.93 -12.62 -1.10
C LEU A 195 -16.27 -12.77 -0.39
N SER A 196 -17.36 -12.63 -1.15
CA SER A 196 -18.73 -12.75 -0.66
C SER A 196 -19.20 -14.20 -0.54
N THR A 197 -18.36 -15.16 -0.92
CA THR A 197 -18.61 -16.59 -0.80
C THR A 197 -18.04 -17.10 0.52
N ILE A 198 -18.90 -17.61 1.40
CA ILE A 198 -18.55 -18.10 2.74
C ILE A 198 -18.90 -19.58 2.80
N GLU A 199 -17.93 -20.42 3.16
CA GLU A 199 -18.18 -21.85 3.31
C GLU A 199 -19.09 -22.10 4.51
N THR A 200 -19.98 -23.09 4.43
CA THR A 200 -20.90 -23.39 5.54
C THR A 200 -20.15 -23.85 6.78
N THR A 201 -19.03 -24.56 6.61
CA THR A 201 -18.12 -24.99 7.68
C THR A 201 -17.50 -23.79 8.41
N GLU A 202 -16.92 -22.84 7.67
CA GLU A 202 -16.37 -21.59 8.23
C GLU A 202 -17.44 -20.81 9.01
N LEU A 203 -18.65 -20.69 8.46
CA LEU A 203 -19.75 -20.02 9.14
C LEU A 203 -20.15 -20.73 10.43
N HIS A 204 -20.22 -22.06 10.41
CA HIS A 204 -20.56 -22.86 11.59
C HIS A 204 -19.51 -22.72 12.69
N GLU A 205 -18.21 -22.79 12.34
CA GLU A 205 -17.12 -22.60 13.30
C GLU A 205 -17.16 -21.20 13.96
N VAL A 206 -17.41 -20.15 13.17
CA VAL A 206 -17.56 -18.79 13.71
C VAL A 206 -18.79 -18.70 14.61
N LEU A 207 -19.90 -19.34 14.23
CA LEU A 207 -21.13 -19.38 15.02
C LEU A 207 -20.92 -20.07 16.37
N GLU A 208 -20.29 -21.24 16.40
CA GLU A 208 -19.99 -21.97 17.64
C GLU A 208 -19.11 -21.15 18.58
N ASN A 209 -18.05 -20.55 18.05
CA ASN A 209 -17.14 -19.69 18.81
C ASN A 209 -17.87 -18.46 19.36
N TYR A 210 -18.74 -17.85 18.56
CA TYR A 210 -19.59 -16.73 18.96
C TYR A 210 -20.56 -17.12 20.09
N LEU A 211 -21.29 -18.22 19.94
CA LEU A 211 -22.23 -18.73 20.96
C LEU A 211 -21.53 -19.08 22.28
N LYS A 212 -20.31 -19.60 22.21
CA LYS A 212 -19.46 -19.89 23.37
C LYS A 212 -18.99 -18.61 24.06
N LYS A 213 -18.51 -17.63 23.29
CA LYS A 213 -18.04 -16.32 23.79
C LYS A 213 -19.13 -15.56 24.54
N HIS A 214 -20.37 -15.58 24.03
CA HIS A 214 -21.49 -14.82 24.59
C HIS A 214 -22.36 -15.59 25.60
N LYS A 215 -22.05 -16.86 25.89
CA LYS A 215 -22.72 -17.68 26.92
C LYS A 215 -24.26 -17.76 26.80
N PHE A 216 -24.80 -17.87 25.58
CA PHE A 216 -26.25 -18.05 25.37
C PHE A 216 -26.80 -19.26 26.14
N CYS A 217 -28.03 -19.19 26.65
CA CYS A 217 -28.69 -20.38 27.23
C CYS A 217 -29.05 -21.41 26.14
N GLN A 218 -29.27 -22.67 26.53
CA GLN A 218 -29.52 -23.77 25.57
C GLN A 218 -30.73 -23.50 24.65
N GLY A 219 -31.80 -22.92 25.19
CA GLY A 219 -32.98 -22.57 24.39
C GLY A 219 -32.69 -21.51 23.31
N CYS A 220 -31.82 -20.55 23.61
CA CYS A 220 -31.38 -19.55 22.61
C CYS A 220 -30.43 -20.18 21.59
N ARG A 221 -29.49 -21.03 22.02
CA ARG A 221 -28.60 -21.77 21.11
C ARG A 221 -29.38 -22.59 20.09
N ASN A 222 -30.37 -23.36 20.53
CA ASN A 222 -31.19 -24.17 19.63
C ASN A 222 -31.97 -23.31 18.61
N LYS A 223 -32.39 -22.09 18.96
CA LYS A 223 -33.04 -21.17 18.01
C LYS A 223 -32.07 -20.59 16.99
N ILE A 224 -30.87 -20.22 17.44
CA ILE A 224 -29.80 -19.71 16.57
C ILE A 224 -29.33 -20.81 15.61
N GLU A 225 -29.17 -22.04 16.10
CA GLU A 225 -28.84 -23.19 15.25
C GLU A 225 -29.91 -23.44 14.20
N LYS A 226 -31.20 -23.37 14.58
CA LYS A 226 -32.31 -23.45 13.62
C LYS A 226 -32.24 -22.32 12.59
N ALA A 227 -31.96 -21.08 13.00
CA ALA A 227 -31.82 -19.96 12.08
C ALA A 227 -30.64 -20.12 11.11
N TYR A 228 -29.55 -20.75 11.56
CA TYR A 228 -28.41 -21.13 10.73
C TYR A 228 -28.81 -22.23 9.73
N GLN A 229 -29.45 -23.31 10.18
CA GLN A 229 -29.94 -24.39 9.32
C GLN A 229 -30.91 -23.90 8.23
N ILE A 230 -31.76 -22.91 8.55
CA ILE A 230 -32.62 -22.26 7.55
C ILE A 230 -31.77 -21.47 6.55
N LEU A 231 -30.77 -20.71 6.99
CA LEU A 231 -29.87 -19.97 6.09
C LEU A 231 -29.13 -20.91 5.13
N VAL A 232 -28.71 -22.07 5.62
CA VAL A 232 -28.06 -23.09 4.82
C VAL A 232 -29.05 -24.07 4.18
N ASN A 233 -30.35 -23.78 4.10
CA ASN A 233 -31.38 -24.62 3.46
C ASN A 233 -31.38 -26.10 3.92
N GLU A 234 -30.92 -26.40 5.13
CA GLU A 234 -31.01 -27.74 5.71
C GLU A 234 -32.39 -28.00 6.31
N THR A 235 -33.11 -26.92 6.69
CA THR A 235 -34.48 -26.99 7.18
C THR A 235 -35.33 -25.85 6.63
N THR A 236 -36.66 -26.04 6.59
CA THR A 236 -37.61 -24.98 6.26
C THR A 236 -38.49 -24.70 7.47
N CYS A 237 -38.62 -23.43 7.86
CA CYS A 237 -39.50 -23.01 8.94
C CYS A 237 -40.20 -21.70 8.54
N LYS A 238 -41.52 -21.62 8.71
CA LYS A 238 -42.32 -20.44 8.37
C LYS A 238 -42.71 -19.61 9.60
N GLU A 239 -42.75 -20.20 10.78
CA GLU A 239 -43.23 -19.52 11.99
C GLU A 239 -42.14 -18.62 12.61
N GLY A 240 -42.40 -17.32 12.65
CA GLY A 240 -41.50 -16.32 13.24
C GLY A 240 -40.21 -16.06 12.45
N PHE A 241 -40.10 -16.61 11.24
CA PHE A 241 -38.99 -16.39 10.32
C PHE A 241 -39.25 -15.15 9.46
N ASP A 242 -38.30 -14.22 9.43
CA ASP A 242 -38.35 -13.07 8.52
C ASP A 242 -37.47 -13.31 7.29
N ALA A 243 -38.11 -13.48 6.13
CA ALA A 243 -37.43 -13.67 4.85
C ALA A 243 -36.64 -12.43 4.41
N ALA A 244 -37.01 -11.23 4.84
CA ALA A 244 -36.34 -9.99 4.46
C ALA A 244 -34.90 -9.94 4.99
N LEU A 245 -34.65 -10.47 6.19
CA LEU A 245 -33.31 -10.53 6.81
C LEU A 245 -32.31 -11.32 5.95
N TYR A 246 -32.75 -12.40 5.32
CA TYR A 246 -31.89 -13.28 4.51
C TYR A 246 -32.00 -13.01 2.99
N ALA A 247 -32.83 -12.07 2.55
CA ALA A 247 -33.10 -11.81 1.13
C ALA A 247 -31.87 -11.47 0.28
N ASN A 248 -30.79 -10.96 0.91
CA ASN A 248 -29.54 -10.61 0.24
C ASN A 248 -28.44 -11.67 0.35
N ILE A 249 -28.78 -12.86 0.85
CA ILE A 249 -27.89 -14.03 0.90
C ILE A 249 -28.50 -15.12 0.02
N ARG A 250 -27.70 -15.66 -0.89
CA ARG A 250 -28.09 -16.77 -1.77
C ARG A 250 -27.34 -18.01 -1.34
N LYS A 251 -28.03 -19.15 -1.31
CA LYS A 251 -27.38 -20.46 -1.26
C LYS A 251 -27.62 -21.19 -2.59
N PRO A 252 -26.57 -21.49 -3.36
CA PRO A 252 -26.67 -22.37 -4.52
C PRO A 252 -27.06 -23.78 -4.08
N GLN A 253 -27.99 -24.43 -4.78
CA GLN A 253 -28.62 -25.70 -4.36
C GLN A 253 -27.63 -26.88 -4.22
N SER A 254 -26.50 -26.84 -4.93
CA SER A 254 -25.51 -27.91 -4.98
C SER A 254 -24.23 -27.62 -4.17
N GLU A 255 -24.12 -26.45 -3.55
CA GLU A 255 -22.84 -25.97 -3.02
C GLU A 255 -22.86 -25.83 -1.48
N LYS A 256 -21.75 -26.18 -0.84
CA LYS A 256 -21.53 -26.07 0.62
C LYS A 256 -21.08 -24.66 1.02
N HIS A 257 -21.67 -23.64 0.41
CA HIS A 257 -21.34 -22.25 0.71
C HIS A 257 -22.57 -21.36 0.55
N ILE A 258 -22.53 -20.21 1.22
CA ILE A 258 -23.47 -19.11 1.04
C ILE A 258 -22.79 -17.99 0.27
N LYS A 259 -23.59 -17.19 -0.44
CA LYS A 259 -23.11 -16.09 -1.27
C LYS A 259 -23.88 -14.81 -0.99
N ILE A 260 -23.17 -13.78 -0.53
CA ILE A 260 -23.76 -12.46 -0.31
C ILE A 260 -23.89 -11.71 -1.64
N ILE A 261 -25.02 -11.04 -1.88
CA ILE A 261 -25.24 -10.28 -3.10
C ILE A 261 -24.35 -9.03 -3.12
N THR A 262 -23.28 -9.07 -3.91
CA THR A 262 -22.24 -8.01 -4.02
C THR A 262 -22.75 -6.63 -4.43
N LYS A 263 -23.88 -6.56 -5.15
CA LYS A 263 -24.49 -5.30 -5.61
C LYS A 263 -25.22 -4.53 -4.50
N LYS A 264 -25.56 -5.19 -3.38
CA LYS A 264 -26.33 -4.60 -2.28
C LYS A 264 -25.39 -4.08 -1.20
N VAL A 265 -24.74 -2.96 -1.49
CA VAL A 265 -23.71 -2.37 -0.63
C VAL A 265 -24.27 -1.92 0.72
N ASP A 266 -25.52 -1.48 0.80
CA ASP A 266 -26.13 -1.07 2.07
C ASP A 266 -26.37 -2.26 3.02
N PHE A 267 -26.66 -3.43 2.46
CA PHE A 267 -26.75 -4.66 3.24
C PHE A 267 -25.38 -5.06 3.81
N LEU A 268 -24.32 -4.97 2.99
CA LEU A 268 -22.96 -5.17 3.46
C LEU A 268 -22.58 -4.16 4.56
N ASP A 269 -22.94 -2.88 4.40
CA ASP A 269 -22.65 -1.87 5.43
C ASP A 269 -23.33 -2.19 6.76
N ALA A 270 -24.60 -2.62 6.72
CA ALA A 270 -25.32 -3.07 7.90
C ALA A 270 -24.64 -4.27 8.57
N LEU A 271 -24.16 -5.25 7.79
CA LEU A 271 -23.40 -6.40 8.30
C LEU A 271 -22.09 -5.97 8.98
N ILE A 272 -21.31 -5.10 8.33
CA ILE A 272 -20.03 -4.62 8.84
C ILE A 272 -20.22 -3.82 10.13
N ARG A 273 -21.21 -2.92 10.18
CA ARG A 273 -21.54 -2.15 11.39
C ARG A 273 -21.99 -3.04 12.55
N ARG A 274 -22.77 -4.08 12.26
CA ARG A 274 -23.21 -5.07 13.27
C ARG A 274 -22.04 -5.86 13.85
N ALA A 275 -21.07 -6.23 13.01
CA ALA A 275 -19.93 -7.05 13.40
C ALA A 275 -18.78 -6.29 14.08
N GLU A 276 -18.56 -5.03 13.71
CA GLU A 276 -17.49 -4.17 14.25
C GLU A 276 -17.36 -4.20 15.80
N PRO A 277 -18.45 -4.06 16.60
CA PRO A 277 -18.37 -4.15 18.06
C PRO A 277 -17.89 -5.53 18.57
N GLU A 278 -18.23 -6.61 17.86
CA GLU A 278 -17.88 -7.97 18.25
C GLU A 278 -16.41 -8.28 18.01
N VAL A 279 -15.88 -7.81 16.87
CA VAL A 279 -14.49 -7.99 16.46
C VAL A 279 -13.55 -7.10 17.27
N ASN A 280 -13.95 -5.85 17.56
CA ASN A 280 -13.12 -4.91 18.32
C ASN A 280 -13.18 -5.14 19.85
N GLY A 281 -14.01 -6.07 20.32
CA GLY A 281 -14.10 -6.44 21.74
C GLY A 281 -14.78 -5.39 22.63
N SER A 282 -15.52 -4.45 22.04
CA SER A 282 -16.11 -3.31 22.76
C SER A 282 -17.32 -3.69 23.64
N TYR A 283 -17.97 -4.83 23.40
CA TYR A 283 -19.23 -5.20 24.05
C TYR A 283 -19.19 -6.48 24.91
N SER A 284 -18.04 -7.15 25.03
CA SER A 284 -18.01 -8.56 25.43
C SER A 284 -17.97 -8.85 26.93
N LYS A 285 -18.23 -7.90 27.84
CA LYS A 285 -18.03 -8.17 29.29
C LYS A 285 -19.25 -8.00 30.21
N GLN A 286 -20.40 -7.47 29.79
CA GLN A 286 -21.41 -7.06 30.79
C GLN A 286 -22.89 -7.32 30.48
N ARG A 287 -23.28 -8.02 29.40
CA ARG A 287 -24.71 -8.32 29.16
C ARG A 287 -24.96 -9.76 28.75
N GLU A 288 -25.91 -10.40 29.44
CA GLU A 288 -26.52 -11.65 29.00
C GLU A 288 -27.27 -11.41 27.68
N ARG A 289 -26.95 -12.18 26.64
CA ARG A 289 -27.65 -12.13 25.35
C ARG A 289 -28.68 -13.26 25.26
N HIS A 290 -29.86 -12.92 24.76
CA HIS A 290 -30.96 -13.87 24.59
C HIS A 290 -31.64 -13.69 23.23
N ALA A 291 -31.71 -14.76 22.46
CA ALA A 291 -32.52 -14.85 21.25
C ALA A 291 -33.93 -15.36 21.60
N LYS A 292 -34.82 -14.43 21.98
CA LYS A 292 -36.18 -14.77 22.43
C LYS A 292 -37.08 -15.20 21.26
N THR A 293 -36.92 -14.59 20.09
CA THR A 293 -37.64 -14.91 18.85
C THR A 293 -36.71 -15.53 17.82
N LEU A 294 -37.27 -16.17 16.79
CA LEU A 294 -36.50 -16.68 15.66
C LEU A 294 -35.88 -15.53 14.85
N GLU A 295 -36.58 -14.40 14.72
CA GLU A 295 -36.04 -13.17 14.13
C GLU A 295 -34.74 -12.70 14.81
N ILE A 296 -34.71 -12.58 16.15
CA ILE A 296 -33.48 -12.22 16.88
C ILE A 296 -32.41 -13.28 16.63
N ALA A 297 -32.79 -14.56 16.56
CA ALA A 297 -31.84 -15.62 16.25
C ALA A 297 -31.24 -15.49 14.84
N GLN A 298 -32.03 -15.05 13.84
CA GLN A 298 -31.53 -14.72 12.50
C GLN A 298 -30.55 -13.54 12.54
N GLU A 299 -30.83 -12.51 13.34
CA GLU A 299 -29.92 -11.39 13.51
C GLU A 299 -28.56 -11.80 14.10
N GLU A 300 -28.54 -12.75 15.05
CA GLU A 300 -27.32 -13.30 15.61
C GLU A 300 -26.51 -14.09 14.55
N VAL A 301 -27.18 -14.83 13.67
CA VAL A 301 -26.52 -15.48 12.52
C VAL A 301 -25.96 -14.43 11.56
N LEU A 302 -26.69 -13.34 11.28
CA LEU A 302 -26.19 -12.23 10.46
C LEU A 302 -24.99 -11.52 11.12
N THR A 303 -24.93 -11.44 12.44
CA THR A 303 -23.72 -10.97 13.15
C THR A 303 -22.52 -11.83 12.79
N CYS A 304 -22.66 -13.15 12.82
CA CYS A 304 -21.58 -14.09 12.49
C CYS A 304 -21.14 -13.96 11.02
N VAL A 305 -22.10 -13.87 10.08
CA VAL A 305 -21.82 -13.58 8.67
C VAL A 305 -21.07 -12.24 8.51
N GLY A 306 -21.51 -11.22 9.25
CA GLY A 306 -20.86 -9.92 9.27
C GLY A 306 -19.43 -9.98 9.82
N MET A 307 -19.16 -10.79 10.84
CA MET A 307 -17.82 -10.96 11.42
C MET A 307 -16.84 -11.54 10.39
N ILE A 308 -17.26 -12.58 9.65
CA ILE A 308 -16.45 -13.18 8.58
C ILE A 308 -16.12 -12.12 7.51
N MET A 309 -17.13 -11.40 7.03
CA MET A 309 -16.93 -10.35 6.03
C MET A 309 -16.04 -9.22 6.55
N TYR A 310 -16.24 -8.79 7.80
CA TYR A 310 -15.44 -7.75 8.44
C TYR A 310 -13.96 -8.16 8.50
N GLU A 311 -13.66 -9.37 8.98
CA GLU A 311 -12.29 -9.84 9.12
C GLU A 311 -11.60 -10.00 7.76
N ARG A 312 -12.27 -10.61 6.79
CA ARG A 312 -11.75 -10.76 5.42
C ARG A 312 -11.43 -9.40 4.79
N LEU A 313 -12.40 -8.47 4.80
CA LEU A 313 -12.22 -7.14 4.23
C LEU A 313 -11.14 -6.35 4.96
N ARG A 314 -11.10 -6.43 6.30
CA ARG A 314 -10.08 -5.75 7.11
C ARG A 314 -8.69 -6.27 6.80
N ARG A 315 -8.52 -7.59 6.67
CA ARG A 315 -7.25 -8.24 6.34
C ARG A 315 -6.74 -7.77 4.98
N ILE A 316 -7.61 -7.79 3.97
CA ILE A 316 -7.28 -7.32 2.60
C ILE A 316 -6.90 -5.84 2.61
N TYR A 317 -7.70 -5.01 3.28
CA TYR A 317 -7.41 -3.58 3.39
C TYR A 317 -6.02 -3.33 4.00
N VAL A 318 -5.68 -4.06 5.07
CA VAL A 318 -4.37 -3.96 5.70
C VAL A 318 -3.27 -4.41 4.74
N SER A 319 -3.37 -5.62 4.18
CA SER A 319 -2.36 -6.17 3.27
C SER A 319 -2.10 -5.23 2.09
N LEU A 320 -3.16 -4.72 1.45
CA LEU A 320 -3.04 -3.78 0.35
C LEU A 320 -2.32 -2.50 0.73
N ARG A 321 -2.68 -1.90 1.88
CA ARG A 321 -2.02 -0.66 2.31
C ARG A 321 -0.57 -0.88 2.68
N GLU A 322 -0.24 -2.02 3.27
CA GLU A 322 1.14 -2.36 3.62
C GLU A 322 1.98 -2.58 2.36
N GLU A 323 1.51 -3.38 1.41
CA GLU A 323 2.22 -3.62 0.15
C GLU A 323 2.30 -2.36 -0.73
N GLU A 324 1.22 -1.56 -0.82
CA GLU A 324 1.23 -0.28 -1.55
C GLU A 324 2.33 0.64 -1.01
N ARG A 325 2.44 0.76 0.32
CA ARG A 325 3.47 1.58 0.97
C ARG A 325 4.87 1.00 0.82
N ALA A 326 5.02 -0.32 0.90
CA ALA A 326 6.30 -0.97 0.67
C ALA A 326 6.82 -0.67 -0.74
N CYS A 327 5.94 -0.73 -1.76
CA CYS A 327 6.28 -0.35 -3.13
C CYS A 327 6.68 1.13 -3.25
N GLN A 328 5.95 2.03 -2.61
CA GLN A 328 6.27 3.47 -2.61
C GLN A 328 7.63 3.77 -1.97
N VAL A 329 7.91 3.18 -0.80
CA VAL A 329 9.19 3.36 -0.10
C VAL A 329 10.33 2.72 -0.89
N LEU A 330 10.12 1.52 -1.44
CA LEU A 330 11.09 0.85 -2.29
C LEU A 330 11.45 1.71 -3.50
N ALA A 331 10.47 2.21 -4.24
CA ALA A 331 10.68 3.10 -5.38
C ALA A 331 11.45 4.37 -4.97
N ALA A 332 11.06 5.02 -3.87
CA ALA A 332 11.68 6.26 -3.41
C ALA A 332 13.15 6.04 -2.98
N VAL A 333 13.44 4.98 -2.23
CA VAL A 333 14.80 4.62 -1.84
C VAL A 333 15.63 4.21 -3.06
N ALA A 334 15.05 3.50 -4.02
CA ALA A 334 15.71 3.10 -5.26
C ALA A 334 16.12 4.31 -6.11
N VAL A 335 15.19 5.25 -6.36
CA VAL A 335 15.50 6.53 -7.02
C VAL A 335 16.54 7.31 -6.24
N HIS A 336 16.45 7.32 -4.91
CA HIS A 336 17.42 8.01 -4.07
C HIS A 336 18.82 7.41 -4.20
N ALA A 337 18.94 6.09 -4.22
CA ALA A 337 20.19 5.37 -4.40
C ALA A 337 20.83 5.64 -5.77
N LEU A 338 20.02 5.57 -6.85
CA LEU A 338 20.48 5.87 -8.21
C LEU A 338 20.98 7.30 -8.34
N SER A 339 20.24 8.27 -7.82
CA SER A 339 20.66 9.69 -7.87
C SER A 339 21.93 9.93 -7.08
N ARG A 340 22.06 9.35 -5.88
CA ARG A 340 23.28 9.48 -5.07
C ARG A 340 24.49 8.86 -5.76
N SER A 341 24.32 7.69 -6.39
CA SER A 341 25.38 7.04 -7.17
C SER A 341 25.79 7.86 -8.39
N PHE A 342 24.82 8.39 -9.14
CA PHE A 342 25.07 9.30 -10.25
C PHE A 342 25.84 10.55 -9.80
N ASP A 343 25.40 11.23 -8.75
CA ASP A 343 26.09 12.42 -8.23
C ASP A 343 27.52 12.09 -7.77
N MET A 344 27.74 10.96 -7.08
CA MET A 344 29.09 10.51 -6.71
C MET A 344 29.97 10.22 -7.93
N ALA A 345 29.43 9.65 -9.00
CA ALA A 345 30.17 9.42 -10.25
C ALA A 345 30.57 10.76 -10.91
N VAL A 346 29.66 11.73 -10.94
CA VAL A 346 29.93 13.08 -11.45
C VAL A 346 31.02 13.79 -10.62
N GLU A 347 30.94 13.73 -9.30
CA GLU A 347 31.95 14.33 -8.41
C GLU A 347 33.33 13.70 -8.62
N ARG A 348 33.40 12.37 -8.75
CA ARG A 348 34.65 11.66 -9.07
C ARG A 348 35.23 12.10 -10.41
N LYS A 349 34.39 12.31 -11.43
CA LYS A 349 34.82 12.76 -12.76
C LYS A 349 35.29 14.21 -12.76
N GLN A 350 34.63 15.07 -12.01
CA GLN A 350 34.98 16.48 -11.89
C GLN A 350 36.20 16.72 -10.98
N GLY A 351 36.50 15.78 -10.08
CA GLY A 351 37.57 15.91 -9.09
C GLY A 351 37.27 16.94 -7.99
N ILE A 352 36.01 17.38 -7.88
CA ILE A 352 35.53 18.35 -6.90
C ILE A 352 34.10 17.97 -6.50
N SER A 353 33.78 18.10 -5.22
CA SER A 353 32.42 17.80 -4.73
C SER A 353 31.41 18.86 -5.17
N ASN A 354 30.13 18.48 -5.26
CA ASN A 354 29.07 19.45 -5.53
C ASN A 354 29.00 20.56 -4.47
N LEU A 355 29.33 20.23 -3.21
CA LEU A 355 29.37 21.18 -2.11
C LEU A 355 30.49 22.23 -2.30
N GLU A 356 31.68 21.79 -2.70
CA GLU A 356 32.80 22.69 -2.99
C GLU A 356 32.51 23.58 -4.20
N LEU A 357 31.89 23.04 -5.26
CA LEU A 357 31.42 23.84 -6.40
C LEU A 357 30.46 24.93 -5.96
N LEU A 358 29.49 24.60 -5.09
CA LEU A 358 28.54 25.57 -4.54
C LEU A 358 29.26 26.68 -3.75
N TYR A 359 30.23 26.32 -2.91
CA TYR A 359 31.03 27.31 -2.17
C TYR A 359 31.81 28.23 -3.11
N GLN A 360 32.41 27.69 -4.18
CA GLN A 360 33.10 28.50 -5.18
C GLN A 360 32.14 29.45 -5.91
N GLU A 361 30.95 29.00 -6.28
CA GLU A 361 29.93 29.83 -6.92
C GLU A 361 29.44 30.94 -6.00
N MET A 362 29.17 30.64 -4.73
CA MET A 362 28.80 31.66 -3.74
C MET A 362 29.90 32.70 -3.56
N SER A 363 31.16 32.26 -3.40
CA SER A 363 32.31 33.17 -3.26
C SER A 363 32.49 34.07 -4.48
N ARG A 364 32.35 33.52 -5.70
CA ARG A 364 32.39 34.31 -6.94
C ARG A 364 31.25 35.32 -7.02
N ALA A 365 30.04 34.92 -6.64
CA ALA A 365 28.87 35.80 -6.62
C ALA A 365 29.02 36.94 -5.60
N GLU A 366 29.63 36.66 -4.44
CA GLU A 366 29.93 37.65 -3.41
C GLU A 366 30.98 38.67 -3.88
N LYS A 367 32.11 38.19 -4.43
CA LYS A 367 33.13 39.05 -5.05
C LYS A 367 32.54 39.95 -6.14
N ALA A 368 31.66 39.41 -6.99
CA ALA A 368 30.98 40.19 -8.03
C ALA A 368 30.05 41.27 -7.44
N LYS A 369 29.35 40.98 -6.34
CA LYS A 369 28.53 41.96 -5.61
C LYS A 369 29.40 43.07 -5.00
N GLU A 370 30.56 42.73 -4.43
CA GLU A 370 31.50 43.71 -3.87
C GLU A 370 32.09 44.62 -4.96
N LEU A 371 32.52 44.06 -6.09
CA LEU A 371 32.98 44.83 -7.25
C LEU A 371 31.90 45.80 -7.75
N ARG A 372 30.65 45.34 -7.87
CA ARG A 372 29.52 46.21 -8.24
C ARG A 372 29.27 47.32 -7.20
N ARG A 373 29.39 47.02 -5.90
CA ARG A 373 29.28 48.04 -4.83
C ARG A 373 30.43 49.05 -4.90
N GLY A 374 31.66 48.59 -5.14
CA GLY A 374 32.84 49.43 -5.33
C GLY A 374 32.71 50.37 -6.54
N GLN A 375 32.31 49.83 -7.69
CA GLN A 375 32.04 50.62 -8.90
C GLN A 375 30.92 51.65 -8.69
N LYS A 376 29.84 51.28 -7.97
CA LYS A 376 28.78 52.23 -7.58
C LYS A 376 29.29 53.35 -6.66
N LYS A 377 30.16 53.04 -5.69
CA LYS A 377 30.78 54.04 -4.81
C LYS A 377 31.70 54.99 -5.60
N LEU A 378 32.48 54.46 -6.54
CA LEU A 378 33.36 55.25 -7.40
C LEU A 378 32.57 56.19 -8.30
N LYS A 379 31.51 55.69 -8.96
CA LYS A 379 30.59 56.52 -9.77
C LYS A 379 29.91 57.62 -8.96
N LYS A 380 29.57 57.37 -7.69
CA LYS A 380 29.03 58.39 -6.78
C LYS A 380 30.06 59.45 -6.36
N LYS A 381 31.33 59.08 -6.22
CA LYS A 381 32.41 60.03 -5.91
C LYS A 381 32.72 60.96 -7.10
N VAL A 382 32.77 60.41 -8.32
CA VAL A 382 33.00 61.22 -9.54
C VAL A 382 31.88 62.26 -9.71
N LYS A 383 30.61 61.87 -9.54
CA LYS A 383 29.45 62.78 -9.58
C LYS A 383 29.39 63.83 -8.46
N LYS A 384 30.25 63.74 -7.43
CA LYS A 384 30.32 64.72 -6.33
C LYS A 384 31.47 65.71 -6.52
N ASN A 385 32.40 65.42 -7.44
CA ASN A 385 33.56 66.24 -7.76
C ASN A 385 33.40 66.98 -9.11
N GLU A 386 32.28 66.75 -9.81
CA GLU A 386 31.67 67.66 -10.78
C GLU A 386 30.65 68.53 -10.05
#